data_AF-A0A9R1Q2U9-F1
#
_entry.id   AF-A0A9R1Q2U9-F1
#
_cell.length_a   1.000
_cell.length_b   1.000
_cell.length_c   1.000
_cell.angle_alpha   90.00
_cell.angle_beta   90.00
_cell.angle_gamma   90.00
#
_symmetry.space_group_name_H-M   'P 1'
#
loop_
_entity.id
_entity.type
_entity.pdbx_description
1 polymer ?
#
loop_
_entity_poly.entity_id
_entity_poly.type
_entity_poly.pdbx_seq_one_letter_code
_entity_poly.pdbx_strand_id
1 'polypeptide(L)'
;MALPVIPSKLLADIFLRLPTPEDLIRASAVCVSFRRLVADRAFLRRFRKLHPPPLLGFVDYSGFHPAEPPHPSAPAASAVADDDFDFDFGFLPGSSLDWTVREVRDGRVLLDRPGRHEPLFKETVVCDPCTGSTSCFPRSPVT
;
A
#
# COMPACT_ATOMS: atom_id res chain seq x y z
N MET A 1 40.98 11.17 -15.32
CA MET A 1 39.74 11.81 -15.82
C MET A 1 38.72 11.78 -14.69
N ALA A 2 38.41 12.93 -14.09
CA ALA A 2 37.39 13.02 -13.04
C ALA A 2 36.01 13.03 -13.70
N LEU A 3 35.15 12.06 -13.36
CA LEU A 3 33.74 12.12 -13.73
C LEU A 3 33.13 13.40 -13.14
N PRO A 4 32.33 14.18 -13.89
CA PRO A 4 31.68 15.35 -13.35
C PRO A 4 30.79 14.91 -12.19
N VAL A 5 31.04 15.47 -11.00
CA VAL A 5 30.22 15.23 -9.81
C VAL A 5 28.86 15.86 -10.06
N ILE A 6 27.89 15.05 -10.50
CA ILE A 6 26.51 15.50 -10.65
C ILE A 6 26.00 15.83 -9.23
N PRO A 7 25.52 17.07 -8.98
CA PRO A 7 24.92 17.43 -7.71
C PRO A 7 23.76 16.48 -7.33
N SER A 8 23.67 16.13 -6.05
CA SER A 8 22.61 15.23 -5.53
C SER A 8 21.19 15.68 -5.87
N LYS A 9 20.96 16.99 -5.98
CA LYS A 9 19.68 17.55 -6.42
C LYS A 9 19.32 17.16 -7.86
N LEU A 10 20.29 17.22 -8.78
CA LEU A 10 20.06 16.83 -10.18
C LEU A 10 19.86 15.31 -10.32
N LEU A 11 20.60 14.51 -9.54
CA LEU A 11 20.38 13.06 -9.49
C LEU A 11 18.96 12.71 -9.01
N ALA A 12 18.46 13.42 -8.00
CA ALA A 12 17.08 13.26 -7.55
C ALA A 12 16.09 13.58 -8.68
N ASP A 13 16.28 14.67 -9.41
CA ASP A 13 15.37 15.05 -10.51
C ASP A 13 15.42 14.05 -11.67
N ILE A 14 16.58 13.43 -11.94
CA ILE A 14 16.72 12.34 -12.92
C ILE A 14 15.95 11.10 -12.45
N PHE A 15 16.18 10.67 -11.20
CA PHE A 15 15.51 9.47 -10.67
C PHE A 15 13.99 9.65 -10.53
N LEU A 16 13.51 10.86 -10.29
CA LEU A 16 12.08 11.17 -10.29
C LEU A 16 11.42 10.97 -11.66
N ARG A 17 12.18 11.06 -12.75
CA ARG A 17 11.70 10.87 -14.12
C ARG A 17 11.77 9.43 -14.61
N LEU A 18 12.30 8.50 -13.80
CA LEU A 18 12.29 7.09 -14.15
C LEU A 18 10.83 6.61 -14.23
N PRO A 19 10.45 5.92 -15.33
CA PRO A 19 9.06 5.59 -15.61
C PRO A 19 8.52 4.47 -14.72
N THR A 20 9.39 3.60 -14.20
CA THR A 20 8.98 2.46 -13.38
C THR A 20 9.70 2.43 -12.02
N PRO A 21 9.03 1.92 -10.97
CA PRO A 21 9.69 1.64 -9.68
C PRO A 21 10.86 0.67 -9.81
N GLU A 22 10.81 -0.26 -10.76
CA GLU A 22 11.90 -1.23 -11.01
C GLU A 22 13.19 -0.54 -11.45
N ASP A 23 13.10 0.42 -12.36
CA ASP A 23 14.26 1.21 -12.81
C ASP A 23 14.88 1.99 -11.65
N LEU A 24 14.03 2.52 -10.76
CA LEU A 24 14.47 3.21 -9.56
C LEU A 24 15.21 2.28 -8.60
N ILE A 25 14.72 1.04 -8.43
CA ILE A 25 15.38 0.01 -7.62
C ILE A 25 16.74 -0.35 -8.24
N ARG A 26 16.81 -0.57 -9.56
CA ARG A 26 18.07 -0.84 -10.27
C ARG A 26 19.06 0.30 -10.12
N ALA A 27 18.62 1.56 -10.25
CA ALA A 27 19.47 2.73 -10.01
C ALA A 27 19.99 2.75 -8.57
N SER A 28 19.14 2.47 -7.57
CA SER A 28 19.54 2.43 -6.16
C SER A 28 20.59 1.36 -5.85
N ALA A 29 20.68 0.31 -6.67
CA ALA A 29 21.64 -0.77 -6.50
C ALA A 29 23.06 -0.42 -6.99
N VAL A 30 23.24 0.63 -7.80
CA VAL A 30 24.54 1.00 -8.39
C VAL A 30 25.55 1.47 -7.33
N CYS A 31 25.11 2.29 -6.37
CA CYS A 31 26.01 2.76 -5.31
C CYS A 31 25.27 3.19 -4.03
N VAL A 32 26.01 3.27 -2.92
CA VAL A 32 25.47 3.65 -1.60
C VAL A 32 24.85 5.05 -1.62
N SER A 33 25.42 5.99 -2.36
CA SER A 33 24.88 7.35 -2.47
C SER A 33 23.51 7.38 -3.17
N PHE A 34 23.33 6.57 -4.22
CA PHE A 34 22.05 6.44 -4.91
C PHE A 34 21.03 5.76 -4.01
N ARG A 35 21.41 4.68 -3.33
CA ARG A 35 20.55 4.03 -2.33
C ARG A 35 20.06 5.00 -1.26
N ARG A 36 20.95 5.81 -0.69
CA ARG A 36 20.60 6.82 0.32
C ARG A 36 19.65 7.87 -0.23
N LEU A 37 19.85 8.31 -1.46
CA LEU A 37 18.97 9.27 -2.12
C LEU A 37 17.58 8.69 -2.36
N VAL A 38 17.48 7.45 -2.85
CA VAL A 38 16.21 6.76 -3.12
C VAL A 38 15.47 6.44 -1.82
N ALA A 39 16.18 6.11 -0.75
CA ALA A 39 15.60 5.87 0.58
C ALA A 39 15.15 7.16 1.30
N ASP A 40 15.52 8.35 0.79
CA ASP A 40 15.11 9.62 1.40
C ASP A 40 13.59 9.81 1.34
N ARG A 41 13.00 10.17 2.48
CA ARG A 41 11.54 10.32 2.62
C ARG A 41 10.99 11.43 1.71
N ALA A 42 11.72 12.53 1.51
CA ALA A 42 11.28 13.63 0.66
C ALA A 42 11.37 13.25 -0.83
N PHE A 43 12.37 12.47 -1.23
CA PHE A 43 12.44 11.85 -2.55
C PHE A 43 11.26 10.90 -2.78
N LEU A 44 11.02 9.92 -1.90
CA LEU A 44 9.92 8.95 -2.06
C LEU A 44 8.54 9.61 -2.13
N ARG A 45 8.31 10.66 -1.34
CA ARG A 45 7.07 11.43 -1.40
C ARG A 45 6.88 12.13 -2.75
N ARG A 46 7.95 12.68 -3.32
CA ARG A 46 7.91 13.29 -4.67
C ARG A 46 7.70 12.23 -5.74
N PHE A 47 8.38 11.10 -5.63
CA PHE A 47 8.26 9.98 -6.56
C PHE A 47 6.81 9.47 -6.60
N ARG A 48 6.21 9.16 -5.44
CA ARG A 48 4.80 8.71 -5.35
C ARG A 48 3.78 9.75 -5.84
N LYS A 49 4.10 11.04 -5.76
CA LYS A 49 3.23 12.11 -6.30
C LYS A 49 3.23 12.13 -7.83
N LEU A 50 4.36 11.78 -8.44
CA LEU A 50 4.51 11.71 -9.90
C LEU A 50 4.09 10.36 -10.47
N HIS A 51 4.28 9.30 -9.68
CA HIS A 51 4.02 7.91 -10.03
C HIS A 51 2.99 7.34 -9.04
N PRO A 52 1.68 7.57 -9.27
CA PRO A 52 0.65 6.99 -8.42
C PRO A 52 0.77 5.47 -8.43
N PRO A 53 0.58 4.81 -7.27
CA PRO A 53 0.63 3.35 -7.21
C PRO A 53 -0.42 2.75 -8.17
N PRO A 54 -0.08 1.65 -8.86
CA PRO A 54 -1.03 0.99 -9.75
C PRO A 54 -2.25 0.50 -8.98
N LEU A 55 -3.43 0.60 -9.58
CA LEU A 55 -4.65 -0.01 -9.04
C LEU A 55 -4.56 -1.52 -9.22
N LEU A 56 -4.27 -2.23 -8.13
CA LEU A 56 -4.18 -3.69 -8.14
C LEU A 56 -5.55 -4.36 -8.05
N GLY A 57 -6.55 -3.69 -7.48
CA GLY A 57 -7.87 -4.26 -7.28
C GLY A 57 -8.62 -3.57 -6.16
N PHE A 58 -9.73 -4.17 -5.74
CA PHE A 58 -10.50 -3.75 -4.58
C PHE A 58 -10.75 -4.93 -3.64
N VAL A 59 -11.01 -4.62 -2.37
CA VAL A 59 -11.31 -5.63 -1.34
C VAL A 59 -12.72 -5.38 -0.82
N ASP A 60 -13.52 -6.43 -0.73
CA ASP A 60 -14.84 -6.41 -0.10
C ASP A 60 -15.03 -7.61 0.84
N TYR A 61 -16.26 -7.87 1.24
CA TYR A 61 -16.59 -8.98 2.15
C TYR A 61 -16.37 -10.37 1.53
N SER A 62 -16.20 -10.46 0.22
CA SER A 62 -15.95 -11.69 -0.53
C SER A 62 -14.47 -11.90 -0.90
N GLY A 63 -13.60 -10.98 -0.45
CA GLY A 63 -12.15 -11.07 -0.63
C GLY A 63 -11.60 -10.02 -1.58
N PHE A 64 -10.47 -10.35 -2.21
CA PHE A 64 -9.76 -9.46 -3.14
C PHE A 64 -10.18 -9.71 -4.60
N HIS A 65 -10.53 -8.61 -5.27
CA HIS A 65 -10.89 -8.60 -6.68
C HIS A 65 -9.78 -7.92 -7.48
N PRO A 66 -8.92 -8.69 -8.16
CA PRO A 66 -7.80 -8.14 -8.91
C PRO A 66 -8.29 -7.33 -10.12
N ALA A 67 -7.51 -6.35 -10.55
CA ALA A 67 -7.71 -5.69 -11.83
C ALA A 67 -7.54 -6.71 -12.98
N GLU A 68 -8.50 -6.77 -13.90
CA GLU A 68 -8.51 -7.73 -15.00
C GLU A 68 -8.06 -7.10 -16.35
N PRO A 69 -7.62 -7.90 -17.33
CA PRO A 69 -7.36 -7.41 -18.69
C PRO A 69 -8.61 -6.72 -19.28
N PRO A 70 -8.45 -5.61 -20.03
CA PRO A 70 -7.21 -5.06 -20.58
C PRO A 70 -6.49 -4.04 -19.68
N HIS A 71 -6.78 -3.99 -18.36
CA HIS A 71 -6.17 -3.02 -17.47
C HIS A 71 -4.63 -3.20 -17.39
N PRO A 72 -3.82 -2.12 -17.47
CA PRO A 72 -2.35 -2.22 -17.44
C PRO A 72 -1.78 -2.90 -16.18
N SER A 73 -2.50 -2.82 -15.06
CA SER A 73 -2.10 -3.43 -13.80
C SER A 73 -2.50 -4.90 -13.66
N ALA A 74 -3.21 -5.49 -14.63
CA ALA A 74 -3.72 -6.85 -14.51
C ALA A 74 -2.64 -7.92 -14.23
N PRO A 75 -1.44 -7.88 -14.83
CA PRO A 75 -0.38 -8.83 -14.48
C PRO A 75 0.08 -8.70 -13.02
N ALA A 76 0.20 -7.47 -12.53
CA ALA A 76 0.60 -7.22 -11.14
C ALA A 76 -0.53 -7.57 -10.16
N ALA A 77 -1.78 -7.34 -10.54
CA ALA A 77 -2.96 -7.69 -9.76
C ALA A 77 -3.12 -9.20 -9.60
N SER A 78 -2.94 -9.96 -10.69
CA SER A 78 -2.96 -11.42 -10.66
C SER A 78 -1.88 -11.96 -9.74
N ALA A 79 -0.65 -11.43 -9.82
CA ALA A 79 0.44 -11.86 -8.94
C ALA A 79 0.10 -11.65 -7.46
N VAL A 80 -0.61 -10.58 -7.10
CA VAL A 80 -1.07 -10.34 -5.73
C VAL A 80 -2.22 -11.26 -5.33
N ALA A 81 -3.11 -11.62 -6.27
CA ALA A 81 -4.18 -12.58 -6.00
C ALA A 81 -3.66 -14.02 -5.85
N ASP A 82 -2.55 -14.35 -6.51
CA ASP A 82 -1.89 -15.65 -6.43
C ASP A 82 -1.00 -15.79 -5.18
N ASP A 83 -0.65 -14.68 -4.52
CA ASP A 83 0.10 -14.67 -3.26
C ASP A 83 -0.80 -15.04 -2.07
N ASP A 84 -0.19 -15.57 -1.01
CA ASP A 84 -0.87 -16.06 0.20
C ASP A 84 -1.19 -14.91 1.18
N PHE A 85 -1.82 -13.84 0.66
CA PHE A 85 -2.26 -12.69 1.45
C PHE A 85 -3.65 -12.94 2.04
N ASP A 86 -3.83 -12.58 3.32
CA ASP A 86 -5.09 -12.77 4.03
C ASP A 86 -6.07 -11.62 3.75
N PHE A 87 -6.76 -11.71 2.62
CA PHE A 87 -7.86 -10.81 2.25
C PHE A 87 -9.21 -11.20 2.89
N ASP A 88 -9.25 -12.34 3.58
CA ASP A 88 -10.41 -12.78 4.37
C ASP A 88 -10.40 -12.20 5.78
N PHE A 89 -9.37 -11.41 6.12
CA PHE A 89 -9.20 -10.75 7.41
C PHE A 89 -9.18 -11.73 8.59
N GLY A 90 -8.71 -12.96 8.38
CA GLY A 90 -8.65 -14.01 9.40
C GLY A 90 -7.75 -13.65 10.59
N PHE A 91 -6.79 -12.76 10.41
CA PHE A 91 -5.97 -12.21 11.49
C PHE A 91 -6.71 -11.24 12.43
N LEU A 92 -7.93 -10.79 12.11
CA LEU A 92 -8.69 -9.89 12.96
C LEU A 92 -9.36 -10.65 14.13
N PRO A 93 -9.56 -10.00 15.30
CA PRO A 93 -10.19 -10.67 16.43
C PRO A 93 -11.69 -10.90 16.17
N GLY A 94 -12.14 -12.15 16.23
CA GLY A 94 -13.54 -12.53 16.03
C GLY A 94 -13.80 -13.19 14.69
N SER A 95 -15.06 -13.28 14.28
CA SER A 95 -15.41 -13.78 12.95
C SER A 95 -15.12 -12.70 11.91
N SER A 96 -14.51 -13.05 10.78
CA SER A 96 -14.33 -12.13 9.65
C SER A 96 -15.68 -11.58 9.15
N LEU A 97 -16.74 -12.38 9.25
CA LEU A 97 -18.12 -12.02 8.92
C LEU A 97 -18.69 -10.88 9.79
N ASP A 98 -18.10 -10.60 10.96
CA ASP A 98 -18.54 -9.51 11.83
C ASP A 98 -18.02 -8.15 11.35
N TRP A 99 -17.01 -8.14 10.48
CA TRP A 99 -16.34 -6.93 10.01
C TRP A 99 -16.93 -6.44 8.69
N THR A 100 -17.20 -5.14 8.61
CA THR A 100 -17.66 -4.46 7.40
C THR A 100 -16.55 -3.55 6.88
N VAL A 101 -16.18 -3.70 5.61
CA VAL A 101 -15.25 -2.79 4.92
C VAL A 101 -15.91 -1.43 4.73
N ARG A 102 -15.25 -0.36 5.19
CA ARG A 102 -15.73 1.03 5.09
C ARG A 102 -14.96 1.84 4.07
N GLU A 103 -13.65 1.67 4.03
CA GLU A 103 -12.77 2.42 3.13
C GLU A 103 -11.55 1.57 2.77
N VAL A 104 -11.05 1.69 1.54
CA VAL A 104 -9.78 1.12 1.10
C VAL A 104 -8.92 2.24 0.56
N ARG A 105 -7.73 2.41 1.13
CA ARG A 105 -6.83 3.51 0.77
C ARG A 105 -5.38 3.12 0.94
N ASP A 106 -4.57 3.38 -0.10
CA ASP A 106 -3.13 3.13 -0.10
C ASP A 106 -2.75 1.69 0.30
N GLY A 107 -3.57 0.70 -0.07
CA GLY A 107 -3.38 -0.72 0.27
C GLY A 107 -3.82 -1.11 1.69
N ARG A 108 -4.39 -0.17 2.46
CA ARG A 108 -4.96 -0.42 3.78
C ARG A 108 -6.48 -0.44 3.71
N VAL A 109 -7.08 -1.27 4.55
CA VAL A 109 -8.53 -1.44 4.63
C VAL A 109 -8.98 -0.97 6.02
N LEU A 110 -9.95 -0.05 6.04
CA LEU A 110 -10.66 0.35 7.24
C LEU A 110 -11.89 -0.53 7.39
N LEU A 111 -11.98 -1.24 8.51
CA LEU A 111 -13.11 -2.08 8.86
C LEU A 111 -13.77 -1.58 10.14
N ASP A 112 -15.09 -1.79 10.24
CA ASP A 112 -15.82 -1.63 11.49
C ASP A 112 -16.68 -2.84 11.82
N ARG A 113 -16.97 -3.00 13.10
CA ARG A 113 -17.94 -3.98 13.60
C ARG A 113 -18.73 -3.42 14.78
N PRO A 114 -19.94 -3.93 15.06
CA PRO A 114 -20.65 -3.59 16.29
C PRO A 114 -19.85 -4.02 17.53
N GLY A 115 -19.82 -3.16 18.55
CA GLY A 115 -19.16 -3.46 19.82
C GLY A 115 -19.82 -4.63 20.53
N ARG A 116 -19.01 -5.59 21.03
CA ARG A 116 -19.50 -6.84 21.63
C ARG A 116 -20.37 -6.65 22.87
N HIS A 117 -20.15 -5.57 23.62
CA HIS A 117 -20.86 -5.27 24.86
C HIS A 117 -21.80 -4.07 24.76
N GLU A 118 -21.61 -3.20 23.78
CA GLU A 118 -22.36 -1.95 23.62
C GLU A 118 -22.58 -1.68 22.13
N PRO A 119 -23.74 -2.06 21.56
CA PRO A 119 -24.00 -1.93 20.13
C PRO A 119 -24.11 -0.47 19.64
N LEU A 120 -24.17 0.49 20.57
CA LEU A 120 -24.09 1.93 20.30
C LEU A 120 -22.68 2.40 19.94
N PHE A 121 -21.67 1.55 20.10
CA PHE A 121 -20.29 1.85 19.73
C PHE A 121 -19.80 0.90 18.65
N LYS A 122 -19.02 1.44 17.73
CA LYS A 122 -18.31 0.65 16.71
C LYS A 122 -16.86 0.44 17.13
N GLU A 123 -16.40 -0.79 16.96
CA GLU A 123 -14.98 -1.09 16.97
C GLU A 123 -14.45 -0.91 15.56
N THR A 124 -13.43 -0.07 15.41
CA THR A 124 -12.84 0.28 14.11
C THR A 124 -11.37 -0.12 14.07
N VAL A 125 -10.97 -0.76 12.98
CA VAL A 125 -9.59 -1.22 12.76
C VAL A 125 -9.15 -0.84 11.36
N VAL A 126 -7.92 -0.36 11.24
CA VAL A 126 -7.22 -0.28 9.96
C VAL A 126 -6.25 -1.45 9.89
N CYS A 127 -6.33 -2.23 8.81
CA CYS A 127 -5.39 -3.30 8.55
C CYS A 127 -4.72 -3.17 7.19
N ASP A 128 -3.60 -3.86 7.05
CA ASP A 128 -2.86 -4.03 5.80
C ASP A 128 -2.85 -5.53 5.48
N PRO A 129 -3.72 -6.01 4.56
CA PRO A 129 -3.88 -7.43 4.24
C PRO A 129 -2.58 -8.07 3.75
N CYS A 130 -1.73 -7.29 3.09
CA CYS A 130 -0.47 -7.75 2.54
C CYS A 130 0.58 -8.06 3.62
N THR A 131 0.43 -7.49 4.81
CA THR A 131 1.38 -7.67 5.93
C THR A 131 0.74 -8.31 7.16
N GLY A 132 -0.59 -8.45 7.20
CA GLY A 132 -1.35 -8.83 8.39
C GLY A 132 -1.27 -7.82 9.53
N SER A 133 -0.76 -6.61 9.29
CA SER A 133 -0.60 -5.59 10.33
C SER A 133 -1.92 -4.89 10.62
N THR A 134 -2.18 -4.62 11.90
CA THR A 134 -3.45 -4.03 12.37
C THR A 134 -3.21 -2.86 13.31
N SER A 135 -4.11 -1.87 13.22
CA SER A 135 -4.16 -0.72 14.13
C SER A 135 -5.60 -0.46 14.54
N CYS A 136 -5.88 -0.66 15.83
CA CYS A 136 -7.20 -0.44 16.41
C CYS A 136 -7.37 1.02 16.82
N PHE A 137 -8.52 1.60 16.50
CA PHE A 137 -8.90 2.95 16.90
C PHE A 137 -9.88 2.91 18.09
N PRO A 138 -9.91 3.97 18.91
CA PRO A 138 -10.85 4.05 20.02
C PRO A 138 -12.30 4.02 19.53
N ARG A 139 -13.18 3.43 20.34
CA ARG A 139 -14.61 3.28 20.05
C ARG A 139 -15.24 4.64 19.71
N SER A 140 -15.98 4.68 18.60
CA SER A 140 -16.79 5.84 18.22
C SER A 140 -18.28 5.54 18.38
N PRO A 141 -19.10 6.51 18.81
CA PRO A 141 -20.55 6.35 18.85
C PRO A 141 -21.10 6.20 17.44
N VAL A 142 -22.09 5.32 17.26
CA VAL A 142 -22.83 5.16 16.01
C VAL A 142 -23.60 6.47 15.76
N THR A 143 -23.33 7.13 14.63
CA THR A 143 -24.02 8.35 14.17
C THR A 143 -25.18 8.00 13.27
#